data_AF-A0A6P8U4H9-F1
#
_entry.id   AF-A0A6P8U4H9-F1
#
_cell.length_a   1.000
_cell.length_b   1.000
_cell.length_c   1.000
_cell.angle_alpha   90.00
_cell.angle_beta   90.00
_cell.angle_gamma   90.00
#
_symmetry.space_group_name_H-M   'P 1'
#
loop_
_entity.id
_entity.type
_entity.pdbx_description
1 polymer ?
#
loop_
_entity_poly.entity_id
_entity_poly.type
_entity_poly.pdbx_seq_one_letter_code
_entity_poly.pdbx_strand_id
1 'polypeptide(L)'
;MVLMVLVVLGSFPASSSLVEDCRLGAASLVYVLKKMRGSDGTSLLSGPTCEPLANFNRDARPSRCVTFSRDGSLFGWCNGHSVSVVRCADGSLLSTFDLPKTSVLKISPQNTVLATWQPYSKAQDSAQGDPNLQLWDVQSGQLLKALYQKKMESWCPSWSADEQIAVRSVNNELHFYENNDFNTIANKLHMQKVSDFTLSPGGAPSKVCVYVPGSKGAPSFVRLYQYPQLGGPGAALANKSFFKADRVSMTWNNKALAVLVTASTEVDKSGASYYGEQTLHFLSVSGGTALVQLQKNGPIYDVSWSPSSSEFCVVYGFMPAKATVYNLKCDPLFDFGTGPRNAAYYSPQGHILILAGFGNLRGQMEVWDVKKYKQVSKPQAPDATHFSWCPDGEHVITSTCSPRLRVGNRFQVWHYGGAVVHKQEVAAGTELWEVRWQNLPPGSFPQRAVRYQQEAGPLGSTQPPPTQAYRPPALRHLPPAERARLHEEEPAQNLRPGDKSLSKAALKNQKKRENKKAAKQEVKTDPPSDPAPVSNNQSETSIGETETDKKIKNLKKKLKAIEELKEQQTSGKVLQKNQLEKLQKEDQLLQELKELQISL
;
A
#
# COMPACT_ATOMS: atom_id res chain seq x y z
N MET A 1 -29.17 34.46 42.36
CA MET A 1 -28.57 35.75 41.98
C MET A 1 -27.10 35.70 42.37
N VAL A 2 -26.22 35.96 41.40
CA VAL A 2 -24.81 36.38 41.50
C VAL A 2 -24.22 36.38 42.92
N LEU A 3 -23.15 35.62 43.16
CA LEU A 3 -21.97 36.19 43.82
C LEU A 3 -20.68 35.45 43.49
N MET A 4 -19.67 36.27 43.25
CA MET A 4 -18.36 36.01 42.71
C MET A 4 -17.33 36.41 43.79
N VAL A 5 -16.15 35.79 43.74
CA VAL A 5 -14.86 36.26 44.29
C VAL A 5 -14.58 36.06 45.79
N LEU A 6 -13.55 35.25 46.09
CA LEU A 6 -12.39 35.76 46.83
C LEU A 6 -11.10 35.01 46.41
N VAL A 7 -10.15 35.78 45.91
CA VAL A 7 -8.76 35.40 45.65
C VAL A 7 -7.95 35.71 46.90
N VAL A 8 -7.07 34.79 47.34
CA VAL A 8 -5.95 35.13 48.22
C VAL A 8 -4.68 34.47 47.65
N LEU A 9 -3.73 35.34 47.29
CA LEU A 9 -2.36 35.03 46.87
C LEU A 9 -1.51 34.68 48.11
N GLY A 10 -0.69 33.64 48.01
CA GLY A 10 0.34 33.28 48.99
C GLY A 10 1.53 32.60 48.32
N SER A 11 2.72 33.13 48.60
CA SER A 11 3.99 33.02 47.86
C SER A 11 4.73 31.67 47.96
N PHE A 12 5.53 31.39 46.91
CA PHE A 12 6.52 30.30 46.79
C PHE A 12 7.65 30.33 47.85
N PRO A 13 8.32 29.19 48.11
CA PRO A 13 9.63 28.98 47.47
C PRO A 13 9.79 27.59 46.80
N ALA A 14 10.77 27.55 45.90
CA ALA A 14 11.03 26.57 44.86
C ALA A 14 11.62 25.22 45.33
N SER A 15 11.13 24.11 44.75
CA SER A 15 11.95 23.01 44.19
C SER A 15 11.08 21.83 43.74
N SER A 16 10.94 21.62 42.41
CA SER A 16 10.76 20.33 41.69
C SER A 16 10.00 20.56 40.38
N SER A 17 10.71 20.91 39.31
CA SER A 17 10.16 20.99 37.96
C SER A 17 10.13 19.61 37.32
N LEU A 18 9.02 18.88 37.51
CA LEU A 18 8.51 17.75 36.72
C LEU A 18 7.19 17.39 37.38
N VAL A 19 6.08 17.36 36.63
CA VAL A 19 4.67 17.23 37.08
C VAL A 19 3.97 18.59 37.25
N GLU A 20 3.70 19.25 36.12
CA GLU A 20 2.54 20.16 36.00
C GLU A 20 2.24 20.41 34.52
N ASP A 21 1.41 19.54 33.94
CA ASP A 21 0.56 19.84 32.76
C ASP A 21 -0.64 18.86 32.72
N CYS A 22 -1.20 18.58 33.89
CA CYS A 22 -2.47 17.90 34.05
C CYS A 22 -3.45 18.85 34.72
N ARG A 23 -4.12 19.71 33.95
CA ARG A 23 -5.45 20.28 34.25
C ARG A 23 -5.89 21.23 33.12
N LEU A 24 -6.41 20.64 32.05
CA LEU A 24 -7.40 21.26 31.19
C LEU A 24 -8.30 20.17 30.64
N GLY A 25 -9.52 20.09 31.20
CA GLY A 25 -10.68 19.40 30.62
C GLY A 25 -10.62 17.87 30.59
N ALA A 26 -11.44 17.24 31.43
CA ALA A 26 -11.70 15.81 31.42
C ALA A 26 -12.19 15.31 30.04
N ALA A 27 -11.25 14.88 29.20
CA ALA A 27 -11.51 13.94 28.12
C ALA A 27 -11.03 12.58 28.63
N SER A 28 -12.00 11.68 28.86
CA SER A 28 -11.80 10.28 29.22
C SER A 28 -10.53 9.73 28.61
N LEU A 29 -9.61 9.26 29.46
CA LEU A 29 -8.31 8.73 29.07
C LEU A 29 -8.49 7.81 27.85
N VAL A 30 -8.02 8.27 26.70
CA VAL A 30 -8.00 7.47 25.48
C VAL A 30 -6.88 6.46 25.65
N TYR A 31 -7.19 5.34 26.29
CA TYR A 31 -6.29 4.21 26.36
C TYR A 31 -6.07 3.71 24.94
N VAL A 32 -4.85 3.70 24.43
CA VAL A 32 -4.59 3.01 23.17
C VAL A 32 -4.49 1.53 23.51
N LEU A 33 -5.61 0.82 23.44
CA LEU A 33 -5.63 -0.56 23.87
C LEU A 33 -4.90 -1.44 22.87
N LYS A 34 -3.94 -2.22 23.38
CA LYS A 34 -3.19 -3.20 22.63
C LYS A 34 -3.69 -4.58 22.97
N LYS A 35 -4.14 -5.29 21.94
CA LYS A 35 -4.61 -6.66 22.10
C LYS A 35 -3.47 -7.65 21.92
N MET A 36 -3.44 -8.68 22.76
CA MET A 36 -2.71 -9.92 22.48
C MET A 36 -3.72 -11.03 22.30
N ARG A 37 -3.72 -11.69 21.15
CA ARG A 37 -4.34 -13.00 21.00
C ARG A 37 -3.24 -14.04 21.09
N GLY A 38 -3.19 -14.77 22.19
CA GLY A 38 -2.25 -15.86 22.39
C GLY A 38 -2.96 -17.20 22.57
N SER A 39 -2.19 -18.29 22.61
CA SER A 39 -2.69 -19.59 23.09
C SER A 39 -3.23 -19.52 24.53
N ASP A 40 -2.84 -18.48 25.27
CA ASP A 40 -3.22 -18.18 26.65
C ASP A 40 -4.42 -17.22 26.79
N GLY A 41 -5.09 -16.87 25.68
CA GLY A 41 -6.34 -16.11 25.70
C GLY A 41 -6.23 -14.69 25.13
N THR A 42 -7.06 -13.77 25.65
CA THR A 42 -7.15 -12.37 25.16
C THR A 42 -6.80 -11.38 26.26
N SER A 43 -5.81 -10.52 26.00
CA SER A 43 -5.42 -9.43 26.91
C SER A 43 -5.64 -8.06 26.27
N LEU A 44 -5.89 -7.05 27.10
CA LEU A 44 -6.10 -5.66 26.73
C LEU A 44 -5.12 -4.79 27.54
N LEU A 45 -4.24 -4.06 26.87
CA LEU A 45 -3.16 -3.28 27.50
C LEU A 45 -3.28 -1.80 27.15
N SER A 46 -3.08 -0.90 28.11
CA SER A 46 -3.10 0.55 27.95
C SER A 46 -1.81 1.11 27.36
N GLY A 47 -1.97 1.89 26.29
CA GLY A 47 -0.99 2.86 25.81
C GLY A 47 0.29 2.27 25.20
N PRO A 48 1.21 3.14 24.74
CA PRO A 48 2.50 2.73 24.19
C PRO A 48 3.40 1.98 25.19
N THR A 49 3.27 2.27 26.48
CA THR A 49 3.99 1.60 27.58
C THR A 49 3.47 0.18 27.86
N CYS A 50 2.28 -0.16 27.34
CA CYS A 50 1.65 -1.48 27.42
C CYS A 50 1.32 -1.93 28.86
N GLU A 51 0.72 -1.05 29.65
CA GLU A 51 0.31 -1.35 31.02
C GLU A 51 -0.99 -2.18 31.07
N PRO A 52 -1.15 -3.17 31.96
CA PRO A 52 -2.40 -3.93 32.07
C PRO A 52 -3.59 -3.03 32.42
N LEU A 53 -4.74 -3.21 31.75
CA LEU A 53 -5.96 -2.48 32.11
C LEU A 53 -6.64 -3.14 33.32
N ALA A 54 -6.65 -2.45 34.46
CA ALA A 54 -7.14 -2.98 35.73
C ALA A 54 -8.60 -3.46 35.69
N ASN A 55 -9.45 -2.83 34.88
CA ASN A 55 -10.89 -3.12 34.84
C ASN A 55 -11.29 -4.15 33.78
N PHE A 56 -10.34 -4.68 32.99
CA PHE A 56 -10.64 -5.69 31.99
C PHE A 56 -10.44 -7.10 32.54
N ASN A 57 -11.54 -7.85 32.64
CA ASN A 57 -11.48 -9.26 33.01
C ASN A 57 -11.00 -10.09 31.82
N ARG A 58 -9.74 -10.56 31.92
CA ARG A 58 -9.12 -11.42 30.90
C ARG A 58 -9.91 -12.71 30.73
N ASP A 59 -10.27 -13.03 29.49
CA ASP A 59 -10.75 -14.37 29.12
C ASP A 59 -9.54 -15.29 28.89
N ALA A 60 -9.40 -16.31 29.74
CA ALA A 60 -8.34 -17.31 29.67
C ALA A 60 -8.57 -18.34 28.55
N ARG A 61 -9.77 -18.41 27.96
CA ARG A 61 -10.04 -19.32 26.85
C ARG A 61 -9.40 -18.80 25.56
N PRO A 62 -8.90 -19.69 24.69
CA PRO A 62 -8.39 -19.30 23.39
C PRO A 62 -9.48 -18.59 22.57
N SER A 63 -9.25 -17.33 22.23
CA SER A 63 -10.18 -16.60 21.36
C SER A 63 -10.06 -17.09 19.92
N ARG A 64 -11.18 -17.24 19.22
CA ARG A 64 -11.27 -17.61 17.79
C ARG A 64 -11.22 -16.41 16.86
N CYS A 65 -11.93 -15.34 17.20
CA CYS A 65 -11.99 -14.11 16.42
C CYS A 65 -12.39 -12.93 17.31
N VAL A 66 -12.02 -11.73 16.86
CA VAL A 66 -11.94 -10.53 17.69
C VAL A 66 -12.20 -9.31 16.82
N THR A 67 -12.76 -8.24 17.38
CA THR A 67 -12.96 -6.99 16.66
C THR A 67 -13.03 -5.81 17.63
N PHE A 68 -12.60 -4.64 17.17
CA PHE A 68 -12.97 -3.36 17.78
C PHE A 68 -14.07 -2.73 16.92
N SER A 69 -14.94 -1.92 17.55
CA SER A 69 -15.78 -1.00 16.80
C SER A 69 -14.95 0.00 16.00
N ARG A 70 -15.60 0.70 15.06
CA ARG A 70 -14.94 1.70 14.21
C ARG A 70 -14.40 2.89 15.02
N ASP A 71 -15.14 3.32 16.03
CA ASP A 71 -14.75 4.37 16.99
C ASP A 71 -13.92 3.80 18.17
N GLY A 72 -13.75 2.48 18.22
CA GLY A 72 -13.08 1.75 19.29
C GLY A 72 -13.75 1.80 20.65
N SER A 73 -14.96 2.34 20.79
CA SER A 73 -15.67 2.34 22.08
C SER A 73 -16.09 0.95 22.55
N LEU A 74 -16.26 0.00 21.63
CA LEU A 74 -16.63 -1.38 21.89
C LEU A 74 -15.54 -2.37 21.46
N PHE A 75 -15.48 -3.47 22.19
CA PHE A 75 -14.62 -4.60 21.89
C PHE A 75 -15.41 -5.91 21.94
N GLY A 76 -15.30 -6.70 20.86
CA GLY A 76 -15.99 -7.98 20.73
C GLY A 76 -15.02 -9.13 20.53
N TRP A 77 -15.28 -10.28 21.14
CA TRP A 77 -14.54 -11.52 20.86
C TRP A 77 -15.43 -12.76 20.94
N CYS A 78 -14.99 -13.81 20.24
CA CYS A 78 -15.53 -15.16 20.35
C CYS A 78 -14.47 -16.06 21.01
N ASN A 79 -14.86 -16.86 22.00
CA ASN A 79 -13.99 -17.84 22.67
C ASN A 79 -14.31 -19.31 22.30
N GLY A 80 -15.11 -19.50 21.24
CA GLY A 80 -15.57 -20.81 20.80
C GLY A 80 -16.74 -21.39 21.60
N HIS A 81 -17.22 -20.67 22.61
CA HIS A 81 -18.45 -20.97 23.33
C HIS A 81 -19.48 -19.85 23.15
N SER A 82 -19.07 -18.61 23.41
CA SER A 82 -19.90 -17.42 23.29
C SER A 82 -19.18 -16.30 22.56
N VAL A 83 -19.97 -15.34 22.08
CA VAL A 83 -19.52 -14.03 21.61
C VAL A 83 -19.85 -13.01 22.69
N SER A 84 -18.84 -12.28 23.16
CA SER A 84 -19.01 -11.23 24.17
C SER A 84 -18.62 -9.87 23.58
N VAL A 85 -19.37 -8.84 23.96
CA VAL A 85 -19.12 -7.45 23.60
C VAL A 85 -19.04 -6.62 24.88
N VAL A 86 -17.96 -5.87 25.05
CA VAL A 86 -17.70 -5.01 26.20
C VAL A 86 -17.45 -3.57 25.77
N ARG A 87 -17.62 -2.62 26.69
CA ARG A 87 -17.16 -1.24 26.50
C ARG A 87 -15.67 -1.14 26.83
N CYS A 88 -14.91 -0.49 25.97
CA CYS A 88 -13.46 -0.30 26.17
C CYS A 88 -13.13 0.68 27.31
N ALA A 89 -14.02 1.61 27.62
CA ALA A 89 -13.78 2.66 28.61
C ALA A 89 -13.65 2.12 30.04
N ASP A 90 -14.48 1.15 30.41
CA ASP A 90 -14.58 0.60 31.76
C ASP A 90 -14.52 -0.94 31.82
N GLY A 91 -14.48 -1.63 30.67
CA GLY A 91 -14.48 -3.09 30.60
C GLY A 91 -15.85 -3.72 30.88
N SER A 92 -16.91 -2.93 31.02
CA SER A 92 -18.25 -3.43 31.34
C SER A 92 -18.82 -4.30 30.22
N LEU A 93 -19.48 -5.40 30.60
CA LEU A 93 -20.16 -6.30 29.66
C LEU A 93 -21.41 -5.62 29.12
N LEU A 94 -21.51 -5.54 27.79
CA LEU A 94 -22.67 -5.01 27.08
C LEU A 94 -23.64 -6.14 26.70
N SER A 95 -23.14 -7.13 25.95
CA SER A 95 -23.96 -8.23 25.43
C SER A 95 -23.14 -9.52 25.35
N THR A 96 -23.81 -10.67 25.56
CA THR A 96 -23.24 -12.00 25.35
C THR A 96 -24.21 -12.85 24.54
N PHE A 97 -23.69 -13.59 23.57
CA PHE A 97 -24.46 -14.44 22.66
C PHE A 97 -23.90 -15.87 22.67
N ASP A 98 -24.76 -16.88 22.82
CA ASP A 98 -24.38 -18.30 22.81
C ASP A 98 -24.16 -18.79 21.37
N LEU A 99 -23.07 -18.34 20.76
CA LEU A 99 -22.72 -18.60 19.36
C LEU A 99 -21.37 -19.35 19.26
N PRO A 100 -21.33 -20.64 19.64
CA PRO A 100 -20.07 -21.40 19.75
C PRO A 100 -19.39 -21.66 18.39
N LYS A 101 -20.11 -21.52 17.28
CA LYS A 101 -19.61 -21.79 15.92
C LYS A 101 -19.14 -20.53 15.17
N THR A 102 -19.25 -19.35 15.79
CA THR A 102 -18.81 -18.10 15.16
C THR A 102 -17.33 -18.14 14.84
N SER A 103 -17.02 -17.84 13.57
CA SER A 103 -15.66 -17.80 13.04
C SER A 103 -15.20 -16.38 12.75
N VAL A 104 -16.11 -15.46 12.44
CA VAL A 104 -15.82 -14.03 12.25
C VAL A 104 -16.97 -13.17 12.79
N LEU A 105 -16.63 -11.97 13.26
CA LEU A 105 -17.59 -11.00 13.78
C LEU A 105 -17.16 -9.57 13.42
N LYS A 106 -18.13 -8.67 13.24
CA LYS A 106 -17.91 -7.26 12.87
C LYS A 106 -18.99 -6.39 13.49
N ILE A 107 -18.61 -5.24 14.05
CA ILE A 107 -19.53 -4.23 14.57
C ILE A 107 -19.69 -3.14 13.49
N SER A 108 -20.92 -2.68 13.29
CA SER A 108 -21.25 -1.63 12.34
C SER A 108 -20.68 -0.25 12.77
N PRO A 109 -20.51 0.72 11.85
CA PRO A 109 -19.80 1.98 12.11
C PRO A 109 -20.24 2.85 13.30
N GLN A 110 -21.53 2.85 13.65
CA GLN A 110 -22.17 3.57 14.77
C GLN A 110 -22.53 2.62 15.92
N ASN A 111 -22.02 1.39 15.91
CA ASN A 111 -22.16 0.42 17.00
C ASN A 111 -23.58 -0.09 17.26
N THR A 112 -24.48 0.00 16.26
CA THR A 112 -25.87 -0.46 16.43
C THR A 112 -26.05 -1.94 16.09
N VAL A 113 -25.28 -2.47 15.12
CA VAL A 113 -25.42 -3.85 14.62
C VAL A 113 -24.14 -4.65 14.82
N LEU A 114 -24.27 -5.83 15.40
CA LEU A 114 -23.23 -6.86 15.42
C LEU A 114 -23.56 -7.89 14.33
N ALA A 115 -22.64 -8.08 13.38
CA ALA A 115 -22.70 -9.16 12.40
C ALA A 115 -21.82 -10.31 12.85
N THR A 116 -22.39 -11.52 12.91
CA THR A 116 -21.66 -12.76 13.20
C THR A 116 -21.80 -13.73 12.05
N TRP A 117 -20.72 -14.43 11.70
CA TRP A 117 -20.76 -15.47 10.67
C TRP A 117 -20.07 -16.75 11.13
N GLN A 118 -20.70 -17.87 10.76
CA GLN A 118 -20.21 -19.21 10.98
C GLN A 118 -20.09 -19.98 9.64
N PRO A 119 -19.22 -20.99 9.57
CA PRO A 119 -19.09 -21.83 8.39
C PRO A 119 -20.44 -22.46 8.05
N TYR A 120 -20.83 -22.38 6.79
CA TYR A 120 -22.09 -22.93 6.33
C TYR A 120 -22.07 -24.46 6.45
N SER A 121 -22.95 -25.02 7.27
CA SER A 121 -23.16 -26.46 7.39
C SER A 121 -24.58 -26.80 7.00
N LYS A 122 -24.76 -27.83 6.15
CA LYS A 122 -26.06 -28.43 5.91
C LYS A 122 -26.35 -29.43 7.03
N ALA A 123 -27.44 -29.24 7.76
CA ALA A 123 -27.96 -30.28 8.64
C ALA A 123 -28.58 -31.38 7.79
N GLN A 124 -28.54 -32.64 8.25
CA GLN A 124 -29.16 -33.76 7.52
C GLN A 124 -30.68 -33.56 7.37
N ASP A 125 -31.33 -32.85 8.29
CA ASP A 125 -32.78 -32.64 8.33
C ASP A 125 -33.27 -31.37 7.58
N SER A 126 -32.37 -30.50 7.11
CA SER A 126 -32.75 -29.29 6.37
C SER A 126 -31.97 -29.17 5.06
N ALA A 127 -32.68 -29.29 3.93
CA ALA A 127 -32.08 -29.19 2.59
C ALA A 127 -31.33 -27.86 2.36
N GLN A 128 -31.73 -26.80 3.07
CA GLN A 128 -31.16 -25.45 2.96
C GLN A 128 -30.07 -25.14 4.01
N GLY A 129 -29.89 -25.98 5.04
CA GLY A 129 -29.00 -25.73 6.18
C GLY A 129 -29.50 -24.61 7.10
N ASP A 130 -28.71 -24.27 8.13
CA ASP A 130 -29.03 -23.15 9.03
C ASP A 130 -28.52 -21.82 8.47
N PRO A 131 -29.24 -20.70 8.68
CA PRO A 131 -28.71 -19.36 8.40
C PRO A 131 -27.40 -19.14 9.14
N ASN A 132 -26.35 -18.79 8.40
CA ASN A 132 -24.99 -18.74 8.92
C ASN A 132 -24.41 -17.32 9.04
N LEU A 133 -25.13 -16.31 8.54
CA LEU A 133 -24.92 -14.89 8.83
C LEU A 133 -26.06 -14.40 9.71
N GLN A 134 -25.75 -13.87 10.88
CA GLN A 134 -26.73 -13.32 11.81
C GLN A 134 -26.39 -11.86 12.13
N LEU A 135 -27.41 -11.01 12.15
CA LEU A 135 -27.32 -9.59 12.45
C LEU A 135 -28.09 -9.35 13.75
N TRP A 136 -27.42 -8.77 14.73
CA TRP A 136 -27.91 -8.56 16.07
C TRP A 136 -27.92 -7.08 16.39
N ASP A 137 -28.95 -6.60 17.08
CA ASP A 137 -28.90 -5.30 17.70
C ASP A 137 -27.96 -5.36 18.91
N VAL A 138 -26.94 -4.50 18.92
CA VAL A 138 -25.87 -4.53 19.92
C VAL A 138 -26.40 -4.20 21.32
N GLN A 139 -27.37 -3.28 21.40
CA GLN A 139 -27.88 -2.73 22.66
C GLN A 139 -28.89 -3.64 23.35
N SER A 140 -29.82 -4.21 22.60
CA SER A 140 -30.88 -5.10 23.10
C SER A 140 -30.49 -6.58 23.06
N GLY A 141 -29.48 -6.94 22.27
CA GLY A 141 -29.10 -8.34 22.02
C GLY A 141 -30.09 -9.11 21.14
N GLN A 142 -31.11 -8.44 20.57
CA GLN A 142 -32.11 -9.10 19.74
C GLN A 142 -31.57 -9.43 18.34
N LEU A 143 -32.02 -10.55 17.79
CA LEU A 143 -31.73 -10.94 16.42
C LEU A 143 -32.55 -10.07 15.46
N LEU A 144 -31.88 -9.22 14.69
CA LEU A 144 -32.51 -8.40 13.64
C LEU A 144 -32.82 -9.23 12.40
N LYS A 145 -31.86 -10.05 11.96
CA LYS A 145 -32.02 -10.89 10.76
C LYS A 145 -31.05 -12.07 10.74
N ALA A 146 -31.55 -13.20 10.25
CA ALA A 146 -30.74 -14.36 9.91
C ALA A 146 -30.74 -14.58 8.40
N LEU A 147 -29.56 -14.76 7.81
CA LEU A 147 -29.32 -14.75 6.37
C LEU A 147 -28.37 -15.89 5.96
N TYR A 148 -28.48 -16.34 4.72
CA TYR A 148 -27.60 -17.37 4.15
C TYR A 148 -26.45 -16.74 3.37
N GLN A 149 -25.21 -17.06 3.72
CA GLN A 149 -24.00 -16.53 3.10
C GLN A 149 -22.94 -17.62 2.98
N LYS A 150 -22.95 -18.34 1.85
CA LYS A 150 -22.07 -19.51 1.63
C LYS A 150 -20.60 -19.14 1.46
N LYS A 151 -20.31 -18.04 0.77
CA LYS A 151 -18.94 -17.55 0.55
C LYS A 151 -18.48 -16.73 1.75
N MET A 152 -17.24 -16.94 2.16
CA MET A 152 -16.61 -16.13 3.21
C MET A 152 -16.19 -14.76 2.65
N GLU A 153 -15.89 -14.68 1.35
CA GLU A 153 -15.67 -13.42 0.66
C GLU A 153 -16.95 -12.58 0.70
N SER A 154 -16.83 -11.32 1.10
CA SER A 154 -17.96 -10.39 1.27
C SER A 154 -19.07 -10.96 2.16
N TRP A 155 -18.68 -11.68 3.23
CA TRP A 155 -19.61 -12.33 4.15
C TRP A 155 -20.49 -11.35 4.93
N CYS A 156 -19.95 -10.17 5.28
CA CYS A 156 -20.66 -9.16 6.04
C CYS A 156 -21.26 -8.10 5.11
N PRO A 157 -22.43 -7.52 5.45
CA PRO A 157 -22.87 -6.28 4.83
C PRO A 157 -21.82 -5.17 4.94
N SER A 158 -21.86 -4.22 4.01
CA SER A 158 -21.03 -3.02 4.04
C SER A 158 -21.91 -1.82 4.38
N TRP A 159 -21.54 -1.05 5.40
CA TRP A 159 -22.31 0.09 5.91
C TRP A 159 -21.69 1.41 5.51
N SER A 160 -22.52 2.41 5.23
CA SER A 160 -22.11 3.81 5.23
C SER A 160 -21.70 4.25 6.64
N ALA A 161 -20.93 5.32 6.77
CA ALA A 161 -20.43 5.75 8.08
C ALA A 161 -21.54 6.22 9.04
N ASP A 162 -22.66 6.68 8.49
CA ASP A 162 -23.87 7.08 9.20
C ASP A 162 -24.87 5.92 9.40
N GLU A 163 -24.55 4.72 8.92
CA GLU A 163 -25.41 3.52 8.91
C GLU A 163 -26.79 3.68 8.26
N GLN A 164 -27.00 4.78 7.53
CA GLN A 164 -28.23 5.01 6.79
C GLN A 164 -28.38 4.00 5.66
N ILE A 165 -27.26 3.51 5.10
CA ILE A 165 -27.23 2.52 4.03
C ILE A 165 -26.39 1.32 4.44
N ALA A 166 -26.96 0.13 4.27
CA ALA A 166 -26.23 -1.13 4.30
C ALA A 166 -26.36 -1.83 2.94
N VAL A 167 -25.25 -2.30 2.39
CA VAL A 167 -25.18 -2.96 1.09
C VAL A 167 -24.72 -4.39 1.26
N ARG A 168 -25.46 -5.32 0.64
CA ARG A 168 -25.12 -6.73 0.64
C ARG A 168 -25.07 -7.26 -0.79
N SER A 169 -24.03 -8.03 -1.11
CA SER A 169 -23.95 -8.77 -2.36
C SER A 169 -24.70 -10.08 -2.26
N VAL A 170 -25.62 -10.31 -3.20
CA VAL A 170 -26.40 -11.54 -3.33
C VAL A 170 -26.42 -11.94 -4.80
N ASN A 171 -25.62 -12.94 -5.16
CA ASN A 171 -25.47 -13.43 -6.53
C ASN A 171 -25.09 -12.30 -7.52
N ASN A 172 -25.99 -11.95 -8.44
CA ASN A 172 -25.79 -10.91 -9.48
C ASN A 172 -26.41 -9.56 -9.09
N GLU A 173 -26.68 -9.34 -7.81
CA GLU A 173 -27.33 -8.14 -7.32
C GLU A 173 -26.63 -7.59 -6.09
N LEU A 174 -26.59 -6.26 -5.98
CA LEU A 174 -26.34 -5.58 -4.72
C LEU A 174 -27.68 -5.10 -4.17
N HIS A 175 -28.03 -5.57 -2.97
CA HIS A 175 -29.22 -5.16 -2.24
C HIS A 175 -28.84 -4.03 -1.28
N PHE A 176 -29.58 -2.93 -1.36
CA PHE A 176 -29.44 -1.77 -0.50
C PHE A 176 -30.57 -1.79 0.52
N TYR A 177 -30.20 -1.70 1.78
CA TYR A 177 -31.10 -1.60 2.93
C TYR A 177 -30.93 -0.22 3.54
N GLU A 178 -32.04 0.39 3.97
CA GLU A 178 -32.05 1.69 4.62
C GLU A 178 -32.27 1.54 6.12
N ASN A 179 -31.58 2.35 6.93
CA ASN A 179 -31.78 2.44 8.38
C ASN A 179 -31.64 1.10 9.13
N ASN A 180 -30.77 0.20 8.66
CA ASN A 180 -30.61 -1.15 9.18
C ASN A 180 -31.92 -2.00 9.19
N ASP A 181 -32.94 -1.66 8.39
CA ASP A 181 -34.07 -2.57 8.16
C ASP A 181 -33.68 -3.64 7.14
N PHE A 182 -33.28 -4.80 7.62
CA PHE A 182 -32.91 -5.95 6.79
C PHE A 182 -34.10 -6.80 6.33
N ASN A 183 -35.35 -6.36 6.56
CA ASN A 183 -36.55 -7.02 6.06
C ASN A 183 -36.98 -6.51 4.69
N THR A 184 -36.70 -5.23 4.39
CA THR A 184 -37.12 -4.57 3.16
C THR A 184 -35.92 -4.14 2.33
N ILE A 185 -35.86 -4.55 1.06
CA ILE A 185 -34.82 -4.08 0.14
C ILE A 185 -35.27 -2.76 -0.45
N ALA A 186 -34.62 -1.65 -0.06
CA ALA A 186 -34.96 -0.31 -0.50
C ALA A 186 -34.60 -0.05 -1.98
N ASN A 187 -33.46 -0.57 -2.43
CA ASN A 187 -33.04 -0.45 -3.83
C ASN A 187 -32.15 -1.64 -4.24
N LYS A 188 -32.00 -1.84 -5.55
CA LYS A 188 -31.19 -2.92 -6.11
C LYS A 188 -30.35 -2.42 -7.27
N LEU A 189 -29.07 -2.79 -7.28
CA LEU A 189 -28.23 -2.70 -8.47
C LEU A 189 -28.12 -4.10 -9.07
N HIS A 190 -28.82 -4.33 -10.19
CA HIS A 190 -28.70 -5.56 -10.95
C HIS A 190 -27.51 -5.48 -11.91
N MET A 191 -26.56 -6.39 -11.78
CA MET A 191 -25.38 -6.45 -12.63
C MET A 191 -24.90 -7.90 -12.74
N GLN A 192 -24.85 -8.44 -13.94
CA GLN A 192 -24.42 -9.83 -14.11
C GLN A 192 -22.95 -10.01 -13.72
N LYS A 193 -22.68 -11.09 -12.96
CA LYS A 193 -21.33 -11.52 -12.57
C LYS A 193 -20.57 -10.50 -11.73
N VAL A 194 -21.23 -9.76 -10.82
CA VAL A 194 -20.51 -8.96 -9.82
C VAL A 194 -19.56 -9.87 -9.05
N SER A 195 -18.27 -9.59 -9.16
CA SER A 195 -17.24 -10.34 -8.44
C SER A 195 -16.96 -9.69 -7.08
N ASP A 196 -16.86 -8.36 -7.07
CA ASP A 196 -16.59 -7.61 -5.84
C ASP A 196 -17.19 -6.20 -5.88
N PHE A 197 -17.35 -5.58 -4.72
CA PHE A 197 -17.81 -4.20 -4.58
C PHE A 197 -17.22 -3.52 -3.33
N THR A 198 -17.12 -2.20 -3.35
CA THR A 198 -16.78 -1.42 -2.17
C THR A 198 -17.69 -0.20 -2.06
N LEU A 199 -18.24 0.00 -0.86
CA LEU A 199 -19.00 1.19 -0.50
C LEU A 199 -18.03 2.31 -0.11
N SER A 200 -18.38 3.54 -0.46
CA SER A 200 -17.58 4.71 -0.13
C SER A 200 -17.57 4.99 1.37
N PRO A 201 -16.44 5.44 1.94
CA PRO A 201 -16.42 5.95 3.31
C PRO A 201 -17.23 7.26 3.44
N GLY A 202 -17.61 7.62 4.66
CA GLY A 202 -18.41 8.82 4.93
C GLY A 202 -19.92 8.57 4.92
N GLY A 203 -20.69 9.65 5.10
CA GLY A 203 -22.15 9.62 5.04
C GLY A 203 -22.67 9.95 3.64
N ALA A 204 -23.97 10.26 3.55
CA ALA A 204 -24.62 10.63 2.29
C ALA A 204 -23.93 11.81 1.56
N PRO A 205 -23.86 11.80 0.21
CA PRO A 205 -24.36 10.74 -0.68
C PRO A 205 -23.40 9.55 -0.77
N SER A 206 -23.92 8.37 -0.45
CA SER A 206 -23.21 7.09 -0.51
C SER A 206 -22.93 6.68 -1.96
N LYS A 207 -21.71 6.22 -2.23
CA LYS A 207 -21.28 5.80 -3.56
C LYS A 207 -20.79 4.37 -3.50
N VAL A 208 -21.01 3.60 -4.55
CA VAL A 208 -20.58 2.21 -4.62
C VAL A 208 -19.71 2.01 -5.85
N CYS A 209 -18.57 1.36 -5.66
CA CYS A 209 -17.71 0.90 -6.74
C CYS A 209 -17.93 -0.59 -6.93
N VAL A 210 -18.15 -1.04 -8.16
CA VAL A 210 -18.49 -2.43 -8.48
C VAL A 210 -17.54 -2.94 -9.55
N TYR A 211 -17.01 -4.14 -9.32
CA TYR A 211 -16.14 -4.85 -10.26
C TYR A 211 -16.87 -6.03 -10.91
N VAL A 212 -16.82 -6.06 -12.24
CA VAL A 212 -17.33 -7.15 -13.07
C VAL A 212 -16.17 -7.69 -13.92
N PRO A 213 -15.81 -8.98 -13.77
CA PRO A 213 -14.77 -9.60 -14.57
C PRO A 213 -15.25 -9.80 -16.01
N GLY A 214 -14.36 -9.58 -16.96
CA GLY A 214 -14.61 -9.80 -18.38
C GLY A 214 -14.77 -11.28 -18.71
N SER A 215 -15.61 -11.58 -19.70
CA SER A 215 -15.67 -12.92 -20.31
C SER A 215 -14.65 -13.06 -21.44
N LYS A 216 -14.51 -14.27 -22.00
CA LYS A 216 -13.59 -14.53 -23.13
C LYS A 216 -13.84 -13.53 -24.28
N GLY A 217 -12.85 -12.68 -24.57
CA GLY A 217 -12.91 -11.63 -25.60
C GLY A 217 -13.51 -10.29 -25.16
N ALA A 218 -14.12 -10.20 -23.97
CA ALA A 218 -14.68 -8.98 -23.42
C ALA A 218 -13.79 -8.42 -22.28
N PRO A 219 -13.67 -7.09 -22.14
CA PRO A 219 -12.90 -6.50 -21.05
C PRO A 219 -13.62 -6.66 -19.69
N SER A 220 -12.84 -6.56 -18.62
CA SER A 220 -13.35 -6.34 -17.27
C SER A 220 -13.72 -4.88 -17.08
N PHE A 221 -14.65 -4.60 -16.16
CA PHE A 221 -15.08 -3.23 -15.87
C PHE A 221 -15.14 -2.96 -14.37
N VAL A 222 -14.77 -1.74 -14.01
CA VAL A 222 -15.09 -1.14 -12.73
C VAL A 222 -15.98 0.07 -12.96
N ARG A 223 -17.12 0.09 -12.27
CA ARG A 223 -18.12 1.16 -12.37
C ARG A 223 -18.40 1.78 -11.02
N LEU A 224 -18.56 3.09 -11.03
CA LEU A 224 -18.86 3.90 -9.87
C LEU A 224 -20.29 4.40 -9.96
N TYR A 225 -21.09 4.19 -8.93
CA TYR A 225 -22.47 4.65 -8.85
C TYR A 225 -22.69 5.50 -7.60
N GLN A 226 -23.70 6.37 -7.65
CA GLN A 226 -24.18 7.12 -6.48
C GLN A 226 -25.57 6.61 -6.10
N TYR A 227 -25.76 6.22 -4.86
CA TYR A 227 -27.09 5.87 -4.34
C TYR A 227 -27.97 7.12 -4.25
N PRO A 228 -29.27 7.06 -4.63
CA PRO A 228 -30.04 5.91 -5.13
C PRO A 228 -30.04 5.75 -6.66
N GLN A 229 -29.24 6.52 -7.39
CA GLN A 229 -29.18 6.54 -8.85
C GLN A 229 -28.40 5.32 -9.39
N LEU A 230 -29.10 4.17 -9.47
CA LEU A 230 -28.55 2.86 -9.82
C LEU A 230 -29.06 2.32 -11.17
N GLY A 231 -29.57 3.21 -12.05
CA GLY A 231 -30.26 2.89 -13.30
C GLY A 231 -29.37 2.32 -14.42
N GLY A 232 -28.63 1.25 -14.16
CA GLY A 232 -27.80 0.55 -15.15
C GLY A 232 -26.52 1.29 -15.55
N PRO A 233 -25.83 0.88 -16.63
CA PRO A 233 -24.51 1.41 -17.01
C PRO A 233 -24.47 2.94 -17.23
N GLY A 234 -25.56 3.54 -17.72
CA GLY A 234 -25.63 4.98 -18.01
C GLY A 234 -25.72 5.86 -16.76
N ALA A 235 -26.10 5.29 -15.61
CA ALA A 235 -26.11 5.99 -14.32
C ALA A 235 -24.74 5.97 -13.61
N ALA A 236 -23.73 5.33 -14.20
CA ALA A 236 -22.41 5.27 -13.60
C ALA A 236 -21.72 6.65 -13.67
N LEU A 237 -21.31 7.17 -12.52
CA LEU A 237 -20.51 8.40 -12.40
C LEU A 237 -19.17 8.26 -13.13
N ALA A 238 -18.56 7.08 -13.05
CA ALA A 238 -17.31 6.75 -13.72
C ALA A 238 -17.34 5.28 -14.16
N ASN A 239 -16.72 4.99 -15.30
CA ASN A 239 -16.60 3.65 -15.85
C ASN A 239 -15.21 3.46 -16.43
N LYS A 240 -14.49 2.43 -15.97
CA LYS A 240 -13.17 2.07 -16.48
C LYS A 240 -13.18 0.62 -16.93
N SER A 241 -12.81 0.40 -18.19
CA SER A 241 -12.56 -0.93 -18.74
C SER A 241 -11.07 -1.23 -18.79
N PHE A 242 -10.72 -2.50 -18.59
CA PHE A 242 -9.36 -3.02 -18.73
C PHE A 242 -9.40 -4.53 -19.01
N PHE A 243 -8.38 -5.03 -19.70
CA PHE A 243 -8.16 -6.46 -19.90
C PHE A 243 -7.22 -6.98 -18.83
N LYS A 244 -6.97 -8.30 -18.83
CA LYS A 244 -5.97 -8.92 -17.94
C LYS A 244 -6.23 -8.57 -16.47
N ALA A 245 -7.37 -9.03 -15.96
CA ALA A 245 -7.73 -8.82 -14.56
C ALA A 245 -8.48 -10.04 -14.04
N ASP A 246 -7.73 -10.95 -13.43
CA ASP A 246 -8.27 -12.14 -12.76
C ASP A 246 -8.73 -11.77 -11.35
N ARG A 247 -7.99 -10.86 -10.70
CA ARG A 247 -8.32 -10.31 -9.37
C ARG A 247 -8.20 -8.80 -9.40
N VAL A 248 -9.05 -8.13 -8.62
CA VAL A 248 -9.06 -6.68 -8.47
C VAL A 248 -9.18 -6.33 -7.00
N SER A 249 -8.40 -5.36 -6.56
CA SER A 249 -8.54 -4.69 -5.27
C SER A 249 -8.96 -3.25 -5.49
N MET A 250 -9.98 -2.79 -4.77
CA MET A 250 -10.53 -1.45 -4.86
C MET A 250 -10.38 -0.72 -3.52
N THR A 251 -9.76 0.46 -3.51
CA THR A 251 -9.52 1.24 -2.29
C THR A 251 -9.96 2.68 -2.46
N TRP A 252 -10.91 3.12 -1.64
CA TRP A 252 -11.37 4.50 -1.59
C TRP A 252 -10.39 5.38 -0.83
N ASN A 253 -10.28 6.65 -1.24
CA ASN A 253 -9.72 7.67 -0.35
C ASN A 253 -10.71 8.03 0.77
N ASN A 254 -10.20 8.58 1.88
CA ASN A 254 -11.03 8.89 3.07
C ASN A 254 -12.16 9.88 2.80
N LYS A 255 -11.99 10.78 1.83
CA LYS A 255 -13.02 11.76 1.42
C LYS A 255 -14.07 11.19 0.44
N ALA A 256 -13.96 9.93 0.04
CA ALA A 256 -14.88 9.30 -0.93
C ALA A 256 -14.99 10.05 -2.27
N LEU A 257 -13.88 10.63 -2.74
CA LEU A 257 -13.79 11.36 -4.01
C LEU A 257 -13.13 10.54 -5.12
N ALA A 258 -12.34 9.53 -4.77
CA ALA A 258 -11.65 8.69 -5.74
C ALA A 258 -11.42 7.27 -5.22
N VAL A 259 -11.24 6.34 -6.16
CA VAL A 259 -10.93 4.93 -5.93
C VAL A 259 -9.68 4.56 -6.72
N LEU A 260 -8.74 3.88 -6.07
CA LEU A 260 -7.65 3.17 -6.73
C LEU A 260 -8.05 1.72 -6.94
N VAL A 261 -7.74 1.21 -8.13
CA VAL A 261 -8.10 -0.13 -8.58
C VAL A 261 -6.83 -0.82 -9.03
N THR A 262 -6.34 -1.77 -8.22
CA THR A 262 -5.20 -2.62 -8.59
C THR A 262 -5.75 -3.88 -9.24
N ALA A 263 -5.51 -4.04 -10.54
CA ALA A 263 -5.85 -5.23 -11.29
C ALA A 263 -4.62 -6.14 -11.41
N SER A 264 -4.82 -7.45 -11.28
CA SER A 264 -3.75 -8.45 -11.37
C SER A 264 -4.16 -9.64 -12.21
N THR A 265 -3.20 -10.19 -12.96
CA THR A 265 -3.31 -11.50 -13.62
C THR A 265 -2.37 -12.51 -12.96
N GLU A 266 -2.79 -13.78 -12.94
CA GLU A 266 -1.97 -14.86 -12.35
C GLU A 266 -0.90 -15.38 -13.31
N VAL A 267 -1.17 -15.39 -14.62
CA VAL A 267 -0.23 -15.86 -15.65
C VAL A 267 -0.21 -14.89 -16.80
N ASP A 268 0.95 -14.32 -17.08
CA ASP A 268 1.13 -13.52 -18.29
C ASP A 268 1.19 -14.46 -19.50
N LYS A 269 0.17 -14.38 -20.37
CA LYS A 269 0.09 -15.16 -21.61
C LYS A 269 1.24 -14.87 -22.58
N SER A 270 1.98 -13.78 -22.39
CA SER A 270 3.19 -13.49 -23.17
C SER A 270 4.41 -14.33 -22.74
N GLY A 271 4.35 -14.97 -21.57
CA GLY A 271 5.46 -15.73 -20.99
C GLY A 271 6.58 -14.86 -20.38
N ALA A 272 6.44 -13.53 -20.38
CA ALA A 272 7.47 -12.62 -19.88
C ALA A 272 7.58 -12.59 -18.34
N SER A 273 6.52 -12.96 -17.62
CA SER A 273 6.48 -12.96 -16.15
C SER A 273 5.75 -14.19 -15.62
N TYR A 274 6.44 -14.99 -14.81
CA TYR A 274 5.85 -16.11 -14.07
C TYR A 274 4.86 -15.64 -12.98
N TYR A 275 4.98 -14.38 -12.53
CA TYR A 275 4.15 -13.80 -11.48
C TYR A 275 2.98 -12.96 -12.04
N GLY A 276 2.72 -13.09 -13.33
CA GLY A 276 1.69 -12.31 -14.03
C GLY A 276 2.02 -10.83 -14.17
N GLU A 277 0.96 -10.04 -14.39
CA GLU A 277 1.00 -8.59 -14.63
C GLU A 277 0.05 -7.87 -13.68
N GLN A 278 0.45 -6.71 -13.16
CA GLN A 278 -0.37 -5.85 -12.32
C GLN A 278 -0.44 -4.43 -12.89
N THR A 279 -1.63 -3.85 -12.88
CA THR A 279 -1.88 -2.47 -13.31
C THR A 279 -2.64 -1.69 -12.24
N LEU A 280 -2.34 -0.40 -12.12
CA LEU A 280 -3.00 0.50 -11.18
C LEU A 280 -3.85 1.51 -11.94
N HIS A 281 -5.15 1.48 -11.71
CA HIS A 281 -6.11 2.42 -12.28
C HIS A 281 -6.64 3.37 -11.22
N PHE A 282 -6.98 4.58 -11.65
CA PHE A 282 -7.59 5.62 -10.83
C PHE A 282 -8.97 5.98 -11.40
N LEU A 283 -9.98 6.06 -10.54
CA LEU A 283 -11.32 6.52 -10.88
C LEU A 283 -11.74 7.64 -9.92
N SER A 284 -12.18 8.77 -10.45
CA SER A 284 -12.74 9.90 -9.71
C SER A 284 -14.27 9.88 -9.75
N VAL A 285 -14.90 10.36 -8.69
CA VAL A 285 -16.35 10.64 -8.63
C VAL A 285 -16.78 11.64 -9.71
N SER A 286 -15.88 12.50 -10.17
CA SER A 286 -16.14 13.44 -11.26
C SER A 286 -16.16 12.81 -12.66
N GLY A 287 -16.03 11.48 -12.76
CA GLY A 287 -15.98 10.74 -14.03
C GLY A 287 -14.60 10.59 -14.65
N GLY A 288 -13.59 11.26 -14.12
CA GLY A 288 -12.21 11.13 -14.58
C GLY A 288 -11.64 9.73 -14.30
N THR A 289 -10.97 9.13 -15.28
CA THR A 289 -10.26 7.86 -15.10
C THR A 289 -8.85 7.91 -15.67
N ALA A 290 -7.91 7.21 -15.05
CA ALA A 290 -6.51 7.16 -15.50
C ALA A 290 -5.87 5.79 -15.25
N LEU A 291 -4.82 5.48 -16.03
CA LEU A 291 -3.87 4.40 -15.73
C LEU A 291 -2.62 5.04 -15.14
N VAL A 292 -2.27 4.70 -13.91
CA VAL A 292 -1.10 5.26 -13.22
C VAL A 292 0.17 4.70 -13.87
N GLN A 293 1.02 5.58 -14.37
CA GLN A 293 2.28 5.20 -15.01
C GLN A 293 3.37 4.96 -13.96
N LEU A 294 3.84 3.73 -13.89
CA LEU A 294 4.89 3.30 -12.96
C LEU A 294 6.25 3.32 -13.66
N GLN A 295 7.22 4.01 -13.07
CA GLN A 295 8.52 4.28 -13.72
C GLN A 295 9.51 3.09 -13.70
N LYS A 296 9.08 1.94 -13.17
CA LYS A 296 9.91 0.76 -13.00
C LYS A 296 9.06 -0.49 -13.19
N ASN A 297 9.53 -1.38 -14.05
CA ASN A 297 8.87 -2.65 -14.33
C ASN A 297 8.92 -3.59 -13.13
N GLY A 298 7.82 -4.30 -12.90
CA GLY A 298 7.65 -5.31 -11.86
C GLY A 298 6.31 -5.18 -11.15
N PRO A 299 6.08 -5.97 -10.09
CA PRO A 299 4.81 -5.99 -9.38
C PRO A 299 4.57 -4.72 -8.57
N ILE A 300 3.31 -4.49 -8.19
CA ILE A 300 2.88 -3.52 -7.20
C ILE A 300 2.78 -4.26 -5.87
N TYR A 301 3.65 -3.93 -4.92
CA TYR A 301 3.62 -4.55 -3.60
C TYR A 301 2.56 -3.92 -2.70
N ASP A 302 2.42 -2.59 -2.78
CA ASP A 302 1.48 -1.85 -1.92
C ASP A 302 1.05 -0.52 -2.54
N VAL A 303 -0.18 -0.11 -2.21
CA VAL A 303 -0.80 1.15 -2.62
C VAL A 303 -1.50 1.74 -1.40
N SER A 304 -1.12 2.96 -1.02
CA SER A 304 -1.56 3.57 0.23
C SER A 304 -2.05 5.00 0.00
N TRP A 305 -3.31 5.27 0.32
CA TRP A 305 -3.88 6.62 0.28
C TRP A 305 -3.34 7.46 1.43
N SER A 306 -2.97 8.72 1.14
CA SER A 306 -2.74 9.69 2.21
C SER A 306 -4.05 10.00 2.93
N PRO A 307 -4.05 10.14 4.27
CA PRO A 307 -5.25 10.47 5.04
C PRO A 307 -5.93 11.78 4.60
N SER A 308 -5.16 12.74 4.06
CA SER A 308 -5.66 14.00 3.50
C SER A 308 -6.52 13.82 2.23
N SER A 309 -6.42 12.63 1.61
CA SER A 309 -7.06 12.25 0.35
C SER A 309 -6.61 13.06 -0.87
N SER A 310 -5.45 13.72 -0.81
CA SER A 310 -4.88 14.53 -1.91
C SER A 310 -3.81 13.80 -2.73
N GLU A 311 -3.26 12.71 -2.20
CA GLU A 311 -2.15 11.97 -2.79
C GLU A 311 -2.17 10.51 -2.33
N PHE A 312 -1.39 9.67 -3.01
CA PHE A 312 -1.23 8.26 -2.66
C PHE A 312 0.21 7.81 -2.94
N CYS A 313 0.72 6.88 -2.14
CA CYS A 313 2.03 6.27 -2.33
C CYS A 313 1.89 4.89 -2.96
N VAL A 314 2.76 4.56 -3.91
CA VAL A 314 2.84 3.26 -4.55
C VAL A 314 4.24 2.68 -4.34
N VAL A 315 4.32 1.42 -3.91
CA VAL A 315 5.57 0.64 -3.81
C VAL A 315 5.57 -0.43 -4.89
N TYR A 316 6.50 -0.36 -5.83
CA TYR A 316 6.43 -1.15 -7.07
C TYR A 316 7.80 -1.45 -7.71
N GLY A 317 7.79 -2.36 -8.68
CA GLY A 317 8.94 -2.74 -9.49
C GLY A 317 9.75 -3.89 -8.90
N PHE A 318 10.56 -4.58 -9.70
CA PHE A 318 11.37 -5.70 -9.21
C PHE A 318 12.32 -5.24 -8.09
N MET A 319 12.43 -6.05 -7.04
CA MET A 319 13.29 -5.72 -5.88
C MET A 319 14.72 -5.40 -6.31
N PRO A 320 15.37 -4.35 -5.77
CA PRO A 320 14.85 -3.39 -4.78
C PRO A 320 13.73 -2.49 -5.33
N ALA A 321 12.58 -2.42 -4.65
CA ALA A 321 11.39 -1.73 -5.13
C ALA A 321 11.54 -0.19 -5.14
N LYS A 322 10.94 0.44 -6.13
CA LYS A 322 10.75 1.90 -6.16
C LYS A 322 9.52 2.28 -5.32
N ALA A 323 9.57 3.45 -4.68
CA ALA A 323 8.39 4.03 -4.03
C ALA A 323 8.21 5.47 -4.50
N THR A 324 6.98 5.83 -4.87
CA THR A 324 6.67 7.16 -5.42
C THR A 324 5.33 7.64 -4.88
N VAL A 325 5.25 8.93 -4.53
CA VAL A 325 3.98 9.60 -4.21
C VAL A 325 3.40 10.20 -5.49
N TYR A 326 2.10 10.05 -5.69
CA TYR A 326 1.35 10.57 -6.83
C TYR A 326 0.22 11.48 -6.37
N ASN A 327 -0.09 12.51 -7.17
CA ASN A 327 -1.27 13.35 -6.96
C ASN A 327 -2.55 12.71 -7.54
N LEU A 328 -3.70 13.37 -7.40
CA LEU A 328 -4.99 12.91 -7.97
C LEU A 328 -5.05 12.92 -9.51
N LYS A 329 -4.10 13.58 -10.19
CA LYS A 329 -3.94 13.51 -11.65
C LYS A 329 -3.07 12.33 -12.08
N CYS A 330 -2.57 11.54 -11.13
CA CYS A 330 -1.64 10.44 -11.32
C CYS A 330 -0.25 10.89 -11.80
N ASP A 331 0.14 12.14 -11.51
CA ASP A 331 1.51 12.63 -11.75
C ASP A 331 2.40 12.33 -10.52
N PRO A 332 3.66 11.92 -10.72
CA PRO A 332 4.60 11.68 -9.62
C PRO A 332 4.99 13.01 -8.94
N LEU A 333 4.83 13.09 -7.62
CA LEU A 333 5.21 14.22 -6.78
C LEU A 333 6.61 14.06 -6.19
N PHE A 334 6.94 12.86 -5.69
CA PHE A 334 8.24 12.59 -5.09
C PHE A 334 8.63 11.12 -5.25
N ASP A 335 9.88 10.88 -5.64
CA ASP A 335 10.46 9.55 -5.80
C ASP A 335 11.46 9.25 -4.66
N PHE A 336 11.17 8.23 -3.86
CA PHE A 336 12.01 7.78 -2.75
C PHE A 336 13.19 6.89 -3.20
N GLY A 337 13.43 6.74 -4.50
CA GLY A 337 14.52 5.93 -5.06
C GLY A 337 14.18 4.44 -5.11
N THR A 338 15.16 3.56 -5.01
CA THR A 338 14.96 2.10 -4.86
C THR A 338 15.47 1.60 -3.51
N GLY A 339 14.78 0.62 -2.93
CA GLY A 339 15.15 0.03 -1.64
C GLY A 339 14.43 -1.27 -1.34
N PRO A 340 14.83 -2.01 -0.29
CA PRO A 340 14.21 -3.27 0.10
C PRO A 340 12.89 -3.00 0.86
N ARG A 341 11.85 -2.57 0.13
CA ARG A 341 10.53 -2.19 0.66
C ARG A 341 9.41 -2.88 -0.08
N ASN A 342 8.37 -3.27 0.65
CA ASN A 342 7.15 -3.88 0.11
C ASN A 342 5.86 -3.28 0.69
N ALA A 343 5.94 -2.28 1.56
CA ALA A 343 4.77 -1.66 2.17
C ALA A 343 4.96 -0.16 2.45
N ALA A 344 3.86 0.59 2.44
CA ALA A 344 3.79 2.02 2.71
C ALA A 344 2.69 2.37 3.72
N TYR A 345 3.07 2.98 4.84
CA TYR A 345 2.15 3.29 5.94
C TYR A 345 2.16 4.77 6.28
N TYR A 346 1.07 5.48 5.95
CA TYR A 346 0.85 6.84 6.45
C TYR A 346 0.42 6.81 7.92
N SER A 347 0.99 7.72 8.71
CA SER A 347 0.46 8.07 10.04
C SER A 347 -1.02 8.47 9.96
N PRO A 348 -1.83 8.30 11.01
CA PRO A 348 -3.26 8.64 10.99
C PRO A 348 -3.55 10.10 10.60
N GLN A 349 -2.69 11.04 10.98
CA GLN A 349 -2.78 12.47 10.64
C GLN A 349 -2.13 12.80 9.28
N GLY A 350 -1.43 11.85 8.65
CA GLY A 350 -0.87 11.98 7.30
C GLY A 350 0.47 12.72 7.18
N HIS A 351 1.08 13.12 8.29
CA HIS A 351 2.31 13.92 8.32
C HIS A 351 3.62 13.11 8.25
N ILE A 352 3.56 11.83 8.61
CA ILE A 352 4.66 10.86 8.51
C ILE A 352 4.26 9.72 7.58
N LEU A 353 5.20 9.28 6.74
CA LEU A 353 5.10 8.10 5.89
C LEU A 353 6.24 7.13 6.24
N ILE A 354 5.90 5.86 6.50
CA ILE A 354 6.88 4.81 6.73
C ILE A 354 6.89 3.84 5.54
N LEU A 355 8.04 3.72 4.89
CA LEU A 355 8.29 2.71 3.86
C LEU A 355 8.99 1.54 4.53
N ALA A 356 8.39 0.35 4.48
CA ALA A 356 8.88 -0.80 5.21
C ALA A 356 9.10 -2.02 4.32
N GLY A 357 10.04 -2.88 4.73
CA GLY A 357 10.31 -4.17 4.13
C GLY A 357 10.10 -5.30 5.12
N PHE A 358 8.93 -5.93 5.13
CA PHE A 358 8.55 -6.98 6.09
C PHE A 358 8.45 -8.38 5.47
N GLY A 359 8.41 -9.41 6.33
CA GLY A 359 8.34 -10.82 5.91
C GLY A 359 9.66 -11.33 5.36
N ASN A 360 9.79 -11.45 4.02
CA ASN A 360 10.99 -11.98 3.37
C ASN A 360 12.15 -10.96 3.31
N LEU A 361 11.88 -9.72 3.73
CA LEU A 361 12.84 -8.63 3.78
C LEU A 361 13.36 -8.45 5.22
N ARG A 362 14.47 -7.74 5.37
CA ARG A 362 15.20 -7.63 6.65
C ARG A 362 14.53 -6.76 7.72
N GLY A 363 13.30 -6.30 7.51
CA GLY A 363 12.58 -5.47 8.48
C GLY A 363 13.01 -3.99 8.49
N GLN A 364 13.62 -3.48 7.41
CA GLN A 364 14.00 -2.06 7.36
C GLN A 364 12.76 -1.18 7.30
N MET A 365 12.73 -0.12 8.11
CA MET A 365 11.69 0.90 8.10
C MET A 365 12.34 2.26 7.84
N GLU A 366 11.91 2.96 6.79
CA GLU A 366 12.35 4.31 6.45
C GLU A 366 11.23 5.28 6.82
N VAL A 367 11.50 6.17 7.78
CA VAL A 367 10.51 7.13 8.27
C VAL A 367 10.74 8.47 7.60
N TRP A 368 9.71 9.02 6.97
CA TRP A 368 9.77 10.25 6.18
C TRP A 368 8.77 11.30 6.67
N ASP A 369 9.24 12.54 6.79
CA ASP A 369 8.36 13.72 6.89
C ASP A 369 7.74 13.95 5.50
N VAL A 370 6.42 13.80 5.39
CA VAL A 370 5.69 13.91 4.11
C VAL A 370 5.73 15.33 3.57
N LYS A 371 5.71 16.35 4.44
CA LYS A 371 5.69 17.75 4.01
C LYS A 371 7.03 18.19 3.43
N LYS A 372 8.13 17.71 4.02
CA LYS A 372 9.49 18.11 3.59
C LYS A 372 10.19 17.06 2.73
N TYR A 373 9.60 15.88 2.57
CA TYR A 373 10.25 14.71 1.98
C TYR A 373 11.66 14.47 2.54
N LYS A 374 11.80 14.62 3.86
CA LYS A 374 13.06 14.45 4.57
C LYS A 374 12.98 13.20 5.42
N GLN A 375 13.98 12.33 5.28
CA GLN A 375 14.08 11.14 6.10
C GLN A 375 14.37 11.54 7.56
N VAL A 376 13.55 11.01 8.47
CA VAL A 376 13.58 11.26 9.91
C VAL A 376 14.44 10.21 10.61
N SER A 377 14.20 8.93 10.31
CA SER A 377 14.91 7.81 10.95
C SER A 377 14.96 6.59 10.01
N LYS A 378 15.77 5.58 10.37
CA LYS A 378 15.88 4.30 9.66
C LYS A 378 15.97 3.10 10.62
N PRO A 379 14.96 2.86 11.48
CA PRO A 379 14.95 1.71 12.38
C PRO A 379 14.84 0.38 11.62
N GLN A 380 15.13 -0.71 12.34
CA GLN A 380 15.06 -2.06 11.80
C GLN A 380 14.30 -2.97 12.77
N ALA A 381 13.19 -3.53 12.30
CA ALA A 381 12.35 -4.48 13.02
C ALA A 381 12.47 -5.88 12.38
N PRO A 382 13.52 -6.66 12.72
CA PRO A 382 13.77 -7.95 12.09
C PRO A 382 12.62 -8.92 12.34
N ASP A 383 12.30 -9.73 11.32
CA ASP A 383 11.26 -10.75 11.33
C ASP A 383 9.84 -10.22 11.58
N ALA A 384 9.64 -8.90 11.50
CA ALA A 384 8.32 -8.31 11.60
C ALA A 384 7.45 -8.75 10.42
N THR A 385 6.26 -9.23 10.74
CA THR A 385 5.25 -9.69 9.78
C THR A 385 4.02 -8.80 9.75
N HIS A 386 3.85 -7.97 10.77
CA HIS A 386 2.72 -7.07 10.94
C HIS A 386 3.22 -5.72 11.44
N PHE A 387 2.51 -4.67 11.00
CA PHE A 387 2.75 -3.28 11.35
C PHE A 387 1.42 -2.57 11.56
N SER A 388 1.35 -1.70 12.56
CA SER A 388 0.19 -0.82 12.75
C SER A 388 0.59 0.50 13.44
N TRP A 389 -0.01 1.60 12.98
CA TRP A 389 0.14 2.91 13.62
C TRP A 389 -0.69 2.99 14.89
N CYS A 390 -0.09 3.51 15.95
CA CYS A 390 -0.83 4.04 17.07
C CYS A 390 -1.66 5.24 16.57
N PRO A 391 -2.93 5.40 16.99
CA PRO A 391 -3.76 6.54 16.62
C PRO A 391 -3.15 7.92 16.95
N ASP A 392 -2.21 7.99 17.89
CA ASP A 392 -1.47 9.23 18.23
C ASP A 392 -0.60 9.77 17.08
N GLY A 393 -0.27 8.92 16.10
CA GLY A 393 0.60 9.25 14.98
C GLY A 393 2.08 9.40 15.31
N GLU A 394 2.48 9.04 16.53
CA GLU A 394 3.87 9.08 16.99
C GLU A 394 4.44 7.69 17.23
N HIS A 395 3.60 6.74 17.62
CA HIS A 395 4.03 5.37 17.92
C HIS A 395 3.58 4.39 16.85
N VAL A 396 4.37 3.35 16.66
CA VAL A 396 4.06 2.23 15.77
C VAL A 396 4.29 0.93 16.51
N ILE A 397 3.57 -0.10 16.11
CA ILE A 397 3.81 -1.45 16.57
C ILE A 397 4.27 -2.33 15.43
N THR A 398 5.27 -3.16 15.70
CA THR A 398 5.67 -4.26 14.82
C THR A 398 5.52 -5.58 15.56
N SER A 399 5.00 -6.61 14.92
CA SER A 399 4.90 -7.95 15.53
C SER A 399 5.23 -9.08 14.58
N THR A 400 5.70 -10.17 15.18
CA THR A 400 5.96 -11.46 14.56
C THR A 400 4.92 -12.44 15.09
N CYS A 401 3.97 -12.83 14.24
CA CYS A 401 2.80 -13.62 14.63
C CYS A 401 2.74 -14.99 13.94
N SER A 402 2.24 -15.99 14.67
CA SER A 402 1.72 -17.24 14.14
C SER A 402 0.45 -17.04 13.32
N PRO A 403 0.17 -17.90 12.32
CA PRO A 403 0.93 -19.10 11.95
C PRO A 403 2.09 -18.82 10.97
N ARG A 404 2.27 -17.57 10.51
CA ARG A 404 3.24 -17.24 9.45
C ARG A 404 4.68 -17.52 9.88
N LEU A 405 5.04 -17.10 11.10
CA LEU A 405 6.27 -17.47 11.76
C LEU A 405 5.91 -17.98 13.15
N ARG A 406 6.28 -19.21 13.49
CA ARG A 406 6.02 -19.82 14.81
C ARG A 406 7.19 -19.71 15.78
N VAL A 407 8.31 -19.18 15.32
CA VAL A 407 9.54 -19.00 16.10
C VAL A 407 9.76 -17.51 16.31
N GLY A 408 10.21 -17.11 17.51
CA GLY A 408 10.52 -15.71 17.83
C GLY A 408 9.30 -14.79 17.86
N ASN A 409 8.12 -15.33 18.19
CA ASN A 409 6.90 -14.54 18.35
C ASN A 409 7.11 -13.42 19.37
N ARG A 410 6.84 -12.18 18.96
CA ARG A 410 7.08 -10.98 19.77
C ARG A 410 6.31 -9.81 19.21
N PHE A 411 6.23 -8.75 20.01
CA PHE A 411 5.88 -7.43 19.51
C PHE A 411 6.82 -6.37 20.09
N GLN A 412 6.93 -5.26 19.37
CA GLN A 412 7.71 -4.09 19.77
C GLN A 412 6.91 -2.83 19.47
N VAL A 413 6.91 -1.88 20.40
CA VAL A 413 6.38 -0.53 20.21
C VAL A 413 7.56 0.41 20.00
N TRP A 414 7.47 1.22 18.96
CA TRP A 414 8.50 2.16 18.55
C TRP A 414 7.92 3.56 18.51
N HIS A 415 8.72 4.55 18.89
CA HIS A 415 8.48 5.91 18.45
C HIS A 415 8.98 6.08 17.01
N TYR A 416 8.35 6.91 16.18
CA TYR A 416 8.79 7.14 14.79
C TYR A 416 10.24 7.64 14.67
N GLY A 417 10.80 8.24 15.73
CA GLY A 417 12.21 8.60 15.82
C GLY A 417 13.18 7.40 15.77
N GLY A 418 12.67 6.16 15.93
CA GLY A 418 13.42 4.91 15.87
C GLY A 418 13.70 4.28 17.24
N ALA A 419 13.29 4.94 18.33
CA ALA A 419 13.42 4.43 19.69
C ALA A 419 12.44 3.28 19.96
N VAL A 420 12.90 2.21 20.62
CA VAL A 420 12.02 1.16 21.16
C VAL A 420 11.49 1.63 22.50
N VAL A 421 10.17 1.76 22.61
CA VAL A 421 9.46 2.15 23.84
C VAL A 421 9.12 0.93 24.67
N HIS A 422 8.70 -0.15 24.03
CA HIS A 422 8.33 -1.39 24.71
C HIS A 422 8.66 -2.61 23.85
N LYS A 423 9.08 -3.70 24.48
CA LYS A 423 9.33 -4.99 23.82
C LYS A 423 8.76 -6.11 24.68
N GLN A 424 7.98 -6.99 24.07
CA GLN A 424 7.47 -8.21 24.71
C GLN A 424 7.82 -9.41 23.84
N GLU A 425 8.53 -10.35 24.44
CA GLU A 425 8.77 -11.67 23.87
C GLU A 425 7.73 -12.65 24.42
N VAL A 426 7.31 -13.58 23.57
CA VAL A 426 6.32 -14.61 23.88
C VAL A 426 7.07 -15.85 24.32
N ALA A 427 6.63 -16.48 25.41
CA ALA A 427 7.32 -17.63 25.99
C ALA A 427 7.38 -18.82 25.02
N ALA A 428 8.42 -19.64 25.12
CA ALA A 428 8.55 -20.85 24.30
C ALA A 428 7.34 -21.76 24.50
N GLY A 429 6.77 -22.27 23.39
CA GLY A 429 5.57 -23.10 23.40
C GLY A 429 4.23 -22.33 23.41
N THR A 430 4.26 -21.00 23.45
CA THR A 430 3.08 -20.16 23.25
C THR A 430 3.12 -19.44 21.91
N GLU A 431 1.96 -19.24 21.30
CA GLU A 431 1.84 -18.60 19.98
C GLU A 431 1.16 -17.25 20.10
N LEU A 432 1.68 -16.26 19.38
CA LEU A 432 1.06 -14.94 19.23
C LEU A 432 0.36 -14.84 17.88
N TRP A 433 -0.95 -14.69 17.89
CA TRP A 433 -1.76 -14.69 16.68
C TRP A 433 -2.00 -13.28 16.12
N GLU A 434 -2.28 -12.32 16.98
CA GLU A 434 -2.70 -10.98 16.56
C GLU A 434 -2.34 -9.93 17.61
N VAL A 435 -1.86 -8.78 17.13
CA VAL A 435 -1.67 -7.57 17.92
C VAL A 435 -2.25 -6.38 17.20
N ARG A 436 -3.11 -5.62 17.88
CA ARG A 436 -3.78 -4.45 17.29
C ARG A 436 -3.96 -3.34 18.29
N TRP A 437 -3.89 -2.11 17.79
CA TRP A 437 -4.34 -0.91 18.49
C TRP A 437 -5.86 -0.80 18.43
N GLN A 438 -6.44 -0.19 19.47
CA GLN A 438 -7.81 0.29 19.46
C GLN A 438 -7.98 1.35 18.37
N ASN A 439 -9.06 1.24 17.61
CA ASN A 439 -9.44 2.28 16.66
C ASN A 439 -9.90 3.52 17.42
N LEU A 440 -9.77 4.69 16.82
CA LEU A 440 -10.36 5.91 17.37
C LEU A 440 -10.96 6.74 16.24
N PRO A 441 -11.96 7.58 16.55
CA PRO A 441 -12.50 8.52 15.58
C PRO A 441 -11.38 9.38 14.95
N PRO A 442 -11.51 9.71 13.65
CA PRO A 442 -10.61 10.67 13.03
C PRO A 442 -10.59 11.99 13.82
N GLY A 443 -9.40 12.54 14.03
CA GLY A 443 -9.23 13.80 14.78
C GLY A 443 -9.14 13.66 16.30
N SER A 444 -9.16 12.44 16.87
CA SER A 444 -8.93 12.23 18.31
C SER A 444 -7.57 12.73 18.79
N PHE A 445 -6.57 12.75 17.93
CA PHE A 445 -5.24 13.29 18.22
C PHE A 445 -4.86 14.39 17.21
N PRO A 446 -4.34 15.54 17.68
CA PRO A 446 -3.89 16.60 16.79
C PRO A 446 -2.62 16.19 16.06
N GLN A 447 -2.41 16.75 14.88
CA GLN A 447 -1.13 16.62 14.18
C GLN A 447 -0.02 17.31 14.98
N ARG A 448 1.03 16.57 15.32
CA ARG A 448 2.22 17.10 16.00
C ARG A 448 3.32 17.45 14.99
N ALA A 449 4.25 18.31 15.40
CA ALA A 449 5.41 18.65 14.57
C ALA A 449 6.40 17.48 14.54
N VAL A 450 6.88 17.12 13.34
CA VAL A 450 7.86 16.05 13.17
C VAL A 450 9.19 16.44 13.83
N ARG A 451 9.64 15.62 14.78
CA ARG A 451 10.93 15.76 15.45
C ARG A 451 12.00 14.99 14.67
N TYR A 452 13.14 15.63 14.44
CA TYR A 452 14.27 15.04 13.71
C TYR A 452 15.37 14.52 14.64
N GLN A 453 15.25 14.77 15.94
CA GLN A 453 16.23 14.33 16.91
C GLN A 453 15.99 12.85 17.22
N GLN A 454 17.03 12.03 17.12
CA GLN A 454 16.95 10.63 17.53
C GLN A 454 16.86 10.58 19.05
N GLU A 455 15.68 10.32 19.57
CA GLU A 455 15.49 10.06 20.99
C GLU A 455 16.14 8.71 21.33
N ALA A 456 17.01 8.67 22.33
CA ALA A 456 17.49 7.41 22.91
C ALA A 456 16.35 6.85 23.76
N GLY A 457 15.64 5.82 23.25
CA GLY A 457 14.63 5.13 24.05
C GLY A 457 15.23 4.47 25.28
N PRO A 458 14.43 4.17 26.32
CA PRO A 458 14.91 3.47 27.51
C PRO A 458 15.51 2.09 27.20
N LEU A 459 15.17 1.50 26.06
CA LEU A 459 15.67 0.20 25.58
C LEU A 459 16.72 0.33 24.44
N GLY A 460 17.19 1.54 24.16
CA GLY A 460 18.22 1.83 23.15
C GLY A 460 17.72 2.04 21.72
N SER A 461 18.66 2.39 20.83
CA SER A 461 18.46 2.52 19.38
C SER A 461 18.98 1.28 18.66
N THR A 462 18.26 0.78 17.66
CA THR A 462 18.64 -0.44 16.91
C THR A 462 19.53 -0.17 15.70
N GLN A 463 20.14 1.02 15.58
CA GLN A 463 21.08 1.25 14.49
C GLN A 463 22.31 0.37 14.68
N PRO A 464 22.66 -0.51 13.72
CA PRO A 464 23.87 -1.29 13.84
C PRO A 464 25.07 -0.34 13.87
N PRO A 465 26.06 -0.55 14.77
CA PRO A 465 27.33 0.16 14.67
C PRO A 465 27.93 -0.13 13.28
N PRO A 466 28.64 0.84 12.67
CA PRO A 466 29.22 0.64 11.35
C PRO A 466 30.23 -0.52 11.41
N THR A 467 29.82 -1.70 10.98
CA THR A 467 30.71 -2.85 10.86
C THR A 467 31.70 -2.54 9.75
N GLN A 468 32.98 -2.39 10.08
CA GLN A 468 34.02 -2.31 9.07
C GLN A 468 33.96 -3.60 8.23
N ALA A 469 33.69 -3.44 6.93
CA ALA A 469 33.64 -4.57 6.02
C ALA A 469 34.98 -5.32 6.06
N TYR A 470 34.96 -6.60 6.42
CA TYR A 470 36.15 -7.44 6.46
C TYR A 470 36.88 -7.37 5.12
N ARG A 471 38.12 -6.84 5.14
CA ARG A 471 39.02 -6.87 4.00
C ARG A 471 39.95 -8.08 4.14
N PRO A 472 39.89 -9.03 3.18
CA PRO A 472 40.86 -10.11 3.11
C PRO A 472 42.28 -9.54 3.15
N PRO A 473 43.24 -10.20 3.82
CA PRO A 473 44.60 -9.70 3.99
C PRO A 473 45.28 -9.24 2.68
N ALA A 474 45.04 -9.95 1.57
CA ALA A 474 45.60 -9.65 0.25
C ALA A 474 45.13 -8.33 -0.39
N LEU A 475 44.04 -7.73 0.10
CA LEU A 475 43.39 -6.55 -0.50
C LEU A 475 43.49 -5.29 0.40
N ARG A 476 44.33 -5.34 1.44
CA ARG A 476 44.53 -4.19 2.35
C ARG A 476 45.37 -3.07 1.73
N HIS A 477 46.26 -3.40 0.80
CA HIS A 477 47.22 -2.46 0.20
C HIS A 477 46.70 -1.77 -1.07
N LEU A 478 45.53 -2.18 -1.56
CA LEU A 478 44.90 -1.60 -2.75
C LEU A 478 43.89 -0.51 -2.35
N PRO A 479 43.80 0.59 -3.12
CA PRO A 479 42.74 1.57 -2.97
C PRO A 479 41.37 0.88 -2.96
N PRO A 480 40.35 1.41 -2.26
CA PRO A 480 39.01 0.86 -2.31
C PRO A 480 38.54 0.76 -3.77
N ALA A 481 38.52 -0.44 -4.33
CA ALA A 481 37.74 -0.69 -5.53
C ALA A 481 36.27 -0.47 -5.14
N GLU A 482 35.57 0.43 -5.82
CA GLU A 482 34.13 0.55 -5.70
C GLU A 482 33.55 -0.84 -5.94
N ARG A 483 32.98 -1.43 -4.88
CA ARG A 483 32.22 -2.67 -5.05
C ARG A 483 31.12 -2.35 -6.04
N ALA A 484 31.16 -2.98 -7.23
CA ALA A 484 30.00 -3.03 -8.10
C ALA A 484 28.85 -3.59 -7.26
N ARG A 485 27.96 -2.72 -6.78
CA ARG A 485 26.76 -3.17 -6.10
C ARG A 485 25.98 -3.95 -7.14
N LEU A 486 25.75 -5.25 -6.89
CA LEU A 486 24.96 -6.12 -7.77
C LEU A 486 23.57 -5.53 -8.09
N HIS A 487 23.08 -4.63 -7.24
CA HIS A 487 21.91 -3.81 -7.48
C HIS A 487 22.27 -2.33 -7.36
N GLU A 488 21.98 -1.56 -8.41
CA GLU A 488 22.06 -0.11 -8.41
C GLU A 488 20.89 0.44 -7.59
N GLU A 489 21.15 0.71 -6.31
CA GLU A 489 20.20 1.41 -5.43
C GLU A 489 20.16 2.88 -5.84
N GLU A 490 19.06 3.30 -6.45
CA GLU A 490 18.81 4.68 -6.82
C GLU A 490 18.47 5.47 -5.55
N PRO A 491 19.19 6.55 -5.21
CA PRO A 491 18.87 7.34 -4.04
C PRO A 491 17.54 8.08 -4.21
N ALA A 492 16.94 8.50 -3.10
CA ALA A 492 15.77 9.36 -3.11
C ALA A 492 16.05 10.65 -3.89
N GLN A 493 15.02 11.23 -4.51
CA GLN A 493 15.13 12.38 -5.41
C GLN A 493 15.88 13.57 -4.78
N ASN A 494 15.71 13.80 -3.48
CA ASN A 494 16.40 14.85 -2.72
C ASN A 494 17.88 14.54 -2.43
N LEU A 495 18.29 13.28 -2.50
CA LEU A 495 19.66 12.80 -2.28
C LEU A 495 20.40 12.50 -3.59
N ARG A 496 19.69 12.46 -4.73
CA ARG A 496 20.33 12.41 -6.04
C ARG A 496 21.24 13.62 -6.17
N PRO A 497 22.47 13.46 -6.69
CA PRO A 497 23.26 14.60 -7.12
C PRO A 497 22.40 15.33 -8.15
N GLY A 498 21.80 16.44 -7.76
CA GLY A 498 21.03 17.24 -8.69
C GLY A 498 21.97 17.61 -9.84
N ASP A 499 21.45 17.52 -11.06
CA ASP A 499 21.80 18.49 -12.09
C ASP A 499 21.76 19.84 -11.40
N LYS A 500 22.93 20.33 -10.99
CA LYS A 500 23.08 21.71 -10.55
C LYS A 500 22.60 22.47 -11.76
N SER A 501 21.43 23.07 -11.66
CA SER A 501 21.00 24.12 -12.57
C SER A 501 22.19 25.07 -12.65
N LEU A 502 22.90 24.99 -13.77
CA LEU A 502 24.09 25.79 -13.99
C LEU A 502 23.65 27.23 -13.72
N SER A 503 24.37 27.95 -12.86
CA SER A 503 24.00 29.32 -12.54
C SER A 503 23.82 30.11 -13.84
N LYS A 504 22.96 31.14 -13.86
CA LYS A 504 22.76 31.98 -15.06
C LYS A 504 24.09 32.48 -15.66
N ALA A 505 25.13 32.61 -14.84
CA ALA A 505 26.49 32.92 -15.27
C ALA A 505 27.21 31.76 -15.98
N ALA A 506 27.01 30.51 -15.53
CA ALA A 506 27.56 29.31 -16.16
C ALA A 506 26.89 29.00 -17.51
N LEU A 507 25.56 29.15 -17.64
CA LEU A 507 24.88 29.05 -18.95
C LEU A 507 25.35 30.13 -19.93
N LYS A 508 25.58 31.36 -19.46
CA LYS A 508 26.08 32.46 -20.31
C LYS A 508 27.51 32.19 -20.79
N ASN A 509 28.36 31.59 -19.95
CA ASN A 509 29.73 31.21 -20.32
C ASN A 509 29.78 29.99 -21.25
N GLN A 510 28.86 29.04 -21.10
CA GLN A 510 28.73 27.89 -22.01
C GLN A 510 28.28 28.33 -23.40
N LYS A 511 27.23 29.17 -23.48
CA LYS A 511 26.74 29.75 -24.74
C LYS A 511 27.79 30.63 -25.43
N LYS A 512 28.63 31.33 -24.65
CA LYS A 512 29.75 32.14 -25.16
C LYS A 512 30.91 31.28 -25.66
N ARG A 513 31.14 30.08 -25.09
CA ARG A 513 32.13 29.10 -25.58
C ARG A 513 31.66 28.38 -26.84
N GLU A 514 30.37 28.09 -26.95
CA GLU A 514 29.76 27.47 -28.13
C GLU A 514 29.73 28.45 -29.31
N ASN A 515 29.34 29.71 -29.11
CA ASN A 515 29.40 30.73 -30.17
C ASN A 515 30.84 31.01 -30.63
N LYS A 516 31.84 30.88 -29.75
CA LYS A 516 33.26 31.04 -30.11
C LYS A 516 33.84 29.82 -30.84
N LYS A 517 33.20 28.65 -30.70
CA LYS A 517 33.50 27.46 -31.52
C LYS A 517 32.82 27.53 -32.89
N ALA A 518 31.58 28.02 -32.96
CA ALA A 518 30.86 28.24 -34.22
C ALA A 518 31.53 29.30 -35.11
N ALA A 519 32.00 30.41 -34.54
CA ALA A 519 32.70 31.47 -35.27
C ALA A 519 34.09 31.06 -35.81
N LYS A 520 34.64 29.91 -35.39
CA LYS A 520 35.89 29.35 -35.94
C LYS A 520 35.66 28.40 -37.12
N GLN A 521 34.41 28.05 -37.43
CA GLN A 521 34.07 27.19 -38.56
C GLN A 521 33.60 27.97 -39.80
N GLU A 522 33.46 29.30 -39.74
CA GLU A 522 33.01 30.15 -40.87
C GLU A 522 34.13 30.91 -41.60
N VAL A 523 35.32 30.32 -41.75
CA VAL A 523 36.31 30.83 -42.71
C VAL A 523 36.73 29.69 -43.64
N LYS A 524 35.92 29.50 -44.69
CA LYS A 524 36.30 29.02 -46.03
C LYS A 524 35.09 29.10 -46.98
N THR A 525 35.02 30.22 -47.71
CA THR A 525 34.35 30.50 -48.99
C THR A 525 34.88 29.56 -50.10
N ASP A 526 34.26 29.21 -51.25
CA ASP A 526 33.12 29.67 -52.11
C ASP A 526 33.03 28.66 -53.32
N PRO A 527 32.18 28.77 -54.40
CA PRO A 527 30.73 29.08 -54.56
C PRO A 527 30.03 28.18 -55.67
N PRO A 528 29.00 28.58 -56.48
CA PRO A 528 27.68 27.90 -56.54
C PRO A 528 27.15 27.45 -57.94
N SER A 529 26.05 26.69 -58.02
CA SER A 529 25.11 26.68 -59.18
C SER A 529 23.78 25.94 -58.92
N ASP A 530 22.70 26.70 -58.72
CA ASP A 530 21.39 26.68 -59.42
C ASP A 530 20.49 25.41 -59.57
N PRO A 531 19.16 25.57 -59.84
CA PRO A 531 18.11 25.10 -58.92
C PRO A 531 17.19 23.98 -59.46
N ALA A 532 16.32 23.50 -58.57
CA ALA A 532 15.35 22.42 -58.70
C ALA A 532 14.41 22.47 -59.94
N PRO A 533 13.63 21.37 -60.16
CA PRO A 533 12.21 21.55 -59.93
C PRO A 533 11.50 20.41 -59.17
N VAL A 534 10.47 20.87 -58.45
CA VAL A 534 9.28 20.23 -57.89
C VAL A 534 8.69 19.05 -58.68
N SER A 535 8.23 18.01 -57.97
CA SER A 535 6.87 17.48 -58.18
C SER A 535 6.32 16.77 -56.94
N ASN A 536 5.01 16.86 -56.84
CA ASN A 536 4.15 16.54 -55.71
C ASN A 536 3.43 15.19 -55.95
N ASN A 537 2.83 14.68 -54.87
CA ASN A 537 1.72 13.71 -54.80
C ASN A 537 1.97 12.18 -54.68
N GLN A 538 1.54 11.72 -53.50
CA GLN A 538 0.51 10.70 -53.24
C GLN A 538 0.88 9.20 -53.18
N SER A 539 0.77 8.70 -51.94
CA SER A 539 0.08 7.49 -51.49
C SER A 539 -0.30 6.40 -52.50
N GLU A 540 0.16 5.16 -52.25
CA GLU A 540 -0.70 3.97 -52.08
C GLU A 540 0.07 2.74 -51.53
N THR A 541 -0.45 2.24 -50.40
CA THR A 541 -0.79 0.85 -50.01
C THR A 541 0.09 -0.37 -50.41
N SER A 542 0.59 -1.05 -49.35
CA SER A 542 0.64 -2.53 -49.11
C SER A 542 1.33 -3.46 -50.11
N ILE A 543 2.34 -4.22 -49.65
CA ILE A 543 2.42 -5.69 -49.64
C ILE A 543 3.45 -6.12 -48.57
N GLY A 544 3.16 -7.21 -47.85
CA GLY A 544 3.74 -7.56 -46.54
C GLY A 544 5.26 -7.77 -46.48
N GLU A 545 5.88 -7.22 -45.43
CA GLU A 545 7.20 -7.65 -44.97
C GLU A 545 7.09 -9.07 -44.39
N THR A 546 7.76 -10.02 -45.05
CA THR A 546 7.82 -11.40 -44.58
C THR A 546 8.72 -11.51 -43.33
N GLU A 547 8.52 -12.52 -42.49
CA GLU A 547 9.38 -12.74 -41.30
C GLU A 547 10.87 -12.90 -41.66
N THR A 548 11.14 -13.37 -42.89
CA THR A 548 12.46 -13.48 -43.52
C THR A 548 13.13 -12.11 -43.70
N ASP A 549 12.41 -11.07 -44.11
CA ASP A 549 12.98 -9.72 -44.30
C ASP A 549 13.43 -9.08 -42.98
N LYS A 550 12.66 -9.31 -41.90
CA LYS A 550 13.02 -8.84 -40.55
C LYS A 550 14.24 -9.57 -40.01
N LYS A 551 14.38 -10.88 -40.28
CA LYS A 551 15.57 -11.66 -39.91
C LYS A 551 16.82 -11.17 -40.65
N ILE A 552 16.71 -10.89 -41.95
CA ILE A 552 17.83 -10.33 -42.74
C ILE A 552 18.25 -8.95 -42.21
N LYS A 553 17.31 -8.05 -41.91
CA LYS A 553 17.63 -6.73 -41.31
C LYS A 553 18.35 -6.86 -39.96
N ASN A 554 17.93 -7.81 -39.12
CA ASN A 554 18.56 -8.06 -37.83
C ASN A 554 19.97 -8.66 -37.96
N LEU A 555 20.19 -9.59 -38.89
CA LEU A 555 21.51 -10.16 -39.16
C LEU A 555 22.49 -9.12 -39.71
N LYS A 556 22.07 -8.27 -40.65
CA LYS A 556 22.89 -7.15 -41.15
C LYS A 556 23.30 -6.18 -40.04
N LYS A 557 22.39 -5.89 -39.10
CA LYS A 557 22.69 -5.02 -37.94
C LYS A 557 23.72 -5.64 -36.99
N LYS A 558 23.69 -6.97 -36.79
CA LYS A 558 24.69 -7.69 -35.98
C LYS A 558 26.06 -7.72 -36.65
N LEU A 559 26.12 -7.92 -37.97
CA LEU A 559 27.37 -7.89 -38.73
C LEU A 559 28.04 -6.50 -38.68
N LYS A 560 27.26 -5.42 -38.82
CA LYS A 560 27.78 -4.05 -38.69
C LYS A 560 28.39 -3.78 -37.30
N ALA A 561 27.78 -4.31 -36.23
CA ALA A 561 28.33 -4.19 -34.89
C ALA A 561 29.62 -5.01 -34.68
N ILE A 562 29.82 -6.09 -35.44
CA ILE A 562 31.06 -6.87 -35.45
C ILE A 562 32.16 -6.14 -36.21
N GLU A 563 31.82 -5.48 -37.31
CA GLU A 563 32.74 -4.63 -38.08
C GLU A 563 33.29 -3.46 -37.23
N GLU A 564 32.42 -2.77 -36.48
CA GLU A 564 32.83 -1.75 -35.51
C GLU A 564 33.73 -2.30 -34.38
N LEU A 565 33.56 -3.58 -34.00
CA LEU A 565 34.45 -4.24 -33.03
C LEU A 565 35.81 -4.61 -33.64
N LYS A 566 35.86 -4.97 -34.93
CA LYS A 566 37.12 -5.19 -35.66
C LYS A 566 37.93 -3.90 -35.79
N GLU A 567 37.27 -2.77 -36.10
CA GLU A 567 37.93 -1.46 -36.12
C GLU A 567 38.47 -1.04 -34.75
N GLN A 568 37.76 -1.39 -33.67
CA GLN A 568 38.24 -1.19 -32.30
C GLN A 568 39.44 -2.09 -31.96
N GLN A 569 39.49 -3.30 -32.52
CA GLN A 569 40.62 -4.22 -32.36
C GLN A 569 41.86 -3.73 -33.13
N THR A 570 41.70 -3.24 -34.35
CA THR A 570 42.80 -2.70 -35.18
C THR A 570 43.33 -1.36 -34.67
N SER A 571 42.49 -0.57 -33.99
CA SER A 571 42.91 0.64 -33.26
C SER A 571 43.58 0.37 -31.91
N GLY A 572 43.86 -0.89 -31.57
CA GLY A 572 44.67 -1.28 -30.40
C GLY A 572 43.91 -1.31 -29.07
N LYS A 573 42.58 -1.27 -29.08
CA LYS A 573 41.75 -1.29 -27.88
C LYS A 573 41.55 -2.73 -27.38
N VAL A 574 41.79 -2.98 -26.09
CA VAL A 574 41.62 -4.31 -25.48
C VAL A 574 40.13 -4.66 -25.38
N LEU A 575 39.70 -5.68 -26.11
CA LEU A 575 38.31 -6.15 -26.14
C LEU A 575 38.01 -7.12 -24.99
N GLN A 576 36.82 -7.03 -24.42
CA GLN A 576 36.35 -7.94 -23.37
C GLN A 576 36.02 -9.32 -23.95
N LYS A 577 36.06 -10.38 -23.12
CA LYS A 577 35.81 -11.77 -23.54
C LYS A 577 34.50 -11.96 -24.33
N ASN A 578 33.42 -11.30 -23.89
CA ASN A 578 32.12 -11.32 -24.58
C ASN A 578 32.11 -10.61 -25.95
N GLN A 579 33.05 -9.72 -26.22
CA GLN A 579 33.21 -9.05 -27.53
C GLN A 579 34.04 -9.92 -28.49
N LEU A 580 35.05 -10.62 -27.98
CA LEU A 580 35.82 -11.62 -28.73
C LEU A 580 34.95 -12.79 -29.17
N GLU A 581 34.05 -13.27 -28.30
CA GLU A 581 33.08 -14.32 -28.64
C GLU A 581 32.05 -13.88 -29.71
N LYS A 582 31.79 -12.57 -29.84
CA LYS A 582 30.94 -12.03 -30.92
C LYS A 582 31.68 -11.96 -32.25
N LEU A 583 32.97 -11.65 -32.24
CA LEU A 583 33.83 -11.67 -33.43
C LEU A 583 33.96 -13.10 -33.99
N GLN A 584 34.07 -14.11 -33.12
CA GLN A 584 34.14 -15.52 -33.54
C GLN A 584 32.85 -16.05 -34.22
N LYS A 585 31.71 -15.37 -34.06
CA LYS A 585 30.42 -15.77 -34.64
C LYS A 585 30.12 -15.12 -35.99
N GLU A 586 31.05 -14.32 -36.51
CA GLU A 586 30.85 -13.59 -37.77
C GLU A 586 30.61 -14.50 -38.97
N ASP A 587 31.45 -15.54 -39.14
CA ASP A 587 31.34 -16.46 -40.27
C ASP A 587 30.00 -17.22 -40.25
N GLN A 588 29.53 -17.58 -39.06
CA GLN A 588 28.21 -18.22 -38.87
C GLN A 588 27.06 -17.28 -39.26
N LEU A 589 27.15 -15.99 -38.89
CA LEU A 589 26.14 -14.99 -39.22
C LEU A 589 26.15 -14.63 -40.72
N LEU A 590 27.31 -14.64 -41.37
CA LEU A 590 27.42 -14.47 -42.82
C LEU A 590 26.85 -15.65 -43.59
N GLN A 591 27.07 -16.87 -43.10
CA GLN A 591 26.51 -18.08 -43.69
C GLN A 591 24.98 -18.12 -43.55
N GLU A 592 24.45 -17.81 -42.36
CA GLU A 592 23.00 -17.71 -42.10
C GLU A 592 22.34 -16.61 -42.95
N LEU A 593 23.02 -15.47 -43.12
CA LEU A 593 22.54 -14.40 -44.01
C LEU A 593 22.52 -14.82 -45.48
N LYS A 594 23.53 -15.57 -45.93
CA LYS A 594 23.61 -16.07 -47.31
C LYS A 594 22.55 -17.12 -47.59
N GLU A 595 22.30 -18.04 -46.66
CA GLU A 595 21.22 -19.03 -46.76
C GLU A 595 19.84 -18.37 -46.86
N LEU A 596 19.57 -17.36 -46.03
CA LEU A 596 18.32 -16.61 -46.06
C LEU A 596 18.14 -15.73 -47.30
N GLN A 597 19.22 -15.33 -47.95
CA GLN A 597 19.18 -14.59 -49.22
C GLN A 597 19.03 -15.49 -50.45
N ILE A 598 19.42 -16.77 -50.35
CA ILE A 598 19.21 -17.78 -51.41
C ILE A 598 17.78 -18.33 -51.36
N SER A 599 17.13 -18.31 -50.19
CA SER A 599 15.75 -18.76 -49.99
C SER A 599 14.66 -17.73 -50.32
N LEU A 600 15.02 -16.62 -50.99
CA LEU A 600 14.18 -15.43 -51.19
C LEU A 600 13.80 -15.24 -52.66
#